data_AF-A0A356V1T9-F1
#
_entry.id   AF-A0A356V1T9-F1
#
_cell.length_a   1.000
_cell.length_b   1.000
_cell.length_c   1.000
_cell.angle_alpha   90.00
_cell.angle_beta   90.00
_cell.angle_gamma   90.00
#
_symmetry.space_group_name_H-M   'P 1'
#
loop_
_entity.id
_entity.type
_entity.pdbx_description
1 polymer ?
#
loop_
_entity_poly.entity_id
_entity_poly.type
_entity_poly.pdbx_seq_one_letter_code
_entity_poly.pdbx_strand_id
1 'polypeptide(L)' 'ELLGRGFAWLDSGTYESLLEASTFVETIETRQGFQVACLEEIAFSNGWISKDALLRQADKLKKNAHGKYLKSLAEGAP' A
#
# COMPACT_ATOMS: atom_id res chain seq x y z
N GLU A 1 -14.12 -8.93 16.98
CA GLU A 1 -14.57 -7.57 17.35
C GLU A 1 -15.48 -7.01 16.27
N LEU A 2 -16.27 -5.99 16.60
CA LEU A 2 -17.06 -5.20 15.64
C LEU A 2 -16.20 -4.04 15.13
N LEU A 3 -16.34 -3.70 13.84
CA LEU A 3 -15.68 -2.53 13.25
C LEU A 3 -16.28 -1.25 13.84
N GLY A 4 -15.53 -0.62 14.74
CA GLY A 4 -15.93 0.60 15.43
C GLY A 4 -15.56 1.88 14.66
N ARG A 5 -15.78 3.04 15.29
CA ARG A 5 -15.35 4.33 14.75
C ARG A 5 -13.85 4.34 14.48
N GLY A 6 -13.45 4.86 13.32
CA GLY A 6 -12.05 4.91 12.86
C GLY A 6 -11.72 3.89 11.78
N PHE A 7 -12.58 2.88 11.58
CA PHE A 7 -12.51 1.99 10.42
C PHE A 7 -13.34 2.53 9.26
N ALA A 8 -12.84 2.37 8.04
CA ALA A 8 -13.57 2.63 6.81
C ALA A 8 -13.88 1.30 6.12
N TRP A 9 -15.15 1.10 5.75
CA TRP A 9 -15.58 0.01 4.89
C TRP A 9 -16.14 0.62 3.60
N LEU A 10 -15.47 0.37 2.50
CA LEU A 10 -15.76 0.99 1.19
C LEU A 10 -16.46 -0.02 0.28
N ASP A 11 -17.38 0.49 -0.55
CA ASP A 11 -18.10 -0.30 -1.55
C ASP A 11 -17.63 0.06 -2.97
N SER A 12 -17.43 -0.94 -3.82
CA SER A 12 -17.11 -0.78 -5.23
C SER A 12 -18.22 -1.30 -6.15
N GLY A 13 -19.44 -1.44 -5.64
CA GLY A 13 -20.59 -1.98 -6.36
C GLY A 13 -21.21 -1.05 -7.40
N THR A 14 -20.91 0.25 -7.36
CA THR A 14 -21.37 1.25 -8.35
C THR A 14 -20.20 2.08 -8.88
N TYR A 15 -20.40 2.76 -10.02
CA TYR A 15 -19.40 3.67 -10.57
C TYR A 15 -19.04 4.81 -9.61
N GLU A 16 -20.04 5.33 -8.89
CA GLU A 16 -19.87 6.40 -7.91
C GLU A 16 -19.11 5.90 -6.68
N SER A 17 -19.54 4.78 -6.10
CA SER A 17 -18.88 4.22 -4.91
C SER A 17 -17.45 3.76 -5.20
N LEU A 18 -17.17 3.25 -6.40
CA LEU A 18 -15.80 2.92 -6.84
C LEU A 18 -14.91 4.17 -6.92
N LEU A 19 -15.44 5.28 -7.45
CA LEU A 19 -14.70 6.54 -7.52
C LEU A 19 -14.39 7.05 -6.10
N GLU A 20 -15.39 7.06 -5.22
CA GLU A 20 -15.20 7.45 -3.81
C GLU A 20 -14.16 6.59 -3.10
N ALA A 21 -14.20 5.27 -3.29
CA ALA A 21 -13.24 4.35 -2.71
C ALA A 21 -11.82 4.62 -3.23
N SER A 22 -11.69 4.92 -4.53
CA SER A 22 -10.40 5.24 -5.16
C SER A 22 -9.82 6.54 -4.60
N THR A 23 -10.63 7.59 -4.48
CA THR A 23 -10.24 8.88 -3.90
C THR A 23 -9.89 8.75 -2.41
N PHE A 24 -10.62 7.91 -1.67
CA PHE A 24 -10.30 7.63 -0.27
C PHE A 24 -8.90 7.03 -0.12
N VAL A 25 -8.59 5.98 -0.90
CA VAL A 25 -7.28 5.34 -0.89
C VAL A 25 -6.18 6.34 -1.27
N GLU A 26 -6.33 7.05 -2.38
CA GLU A 26 -5.35 8.06 -2.82
C GLU A 26 -5.05 9.11 -1.73
N THR A 27 -6.10 9.59 -1.07
CA THR A 27 -5.97 10.61 -0.01
C THR A 27 -5.20 10.06 1.18
N ILE A 28 -5.48 8.83 1.61
CA ILE A 28 -4.78 8.20 2.73
C ILE A 28 -3.31 7.99 2.39
N GLU A 29 -3.00 7.41 1.22
CA GLU A 29 -1.63 7.14 0.81
C GLU A 29 -0.79 8.41 0.71
N THR A 30 -1.35 9.46 0.10
CA THR A 30 -0.66 10.74 -0.10
C THR A 30 -0.39 11.47 1.22
N ARG A 31 -1.22 11.26 2.25
CA ARG A 31 -1.10 11.96 3.54
C ARG A 31 -0.32 11.20 4.59
N GLN A 32 -0.38 9.88 4.59
CA GLN A 32 0.29 9.04 5.58
C GLN A 32 1.63 8.50 5.08
N GLY A 33 1.86 8.45 3.76
CA GLY A 33 3.09 7.93 3.17
C GLY A 33 3.15 6.41 3.07
N PHE A 34 2.12 5.69 3.53
CA PHE A 34 1.98 4.24 3.43
C PHE A 34 0.99 3.86 2.34
N GLN A 35 1.24 2.75 1.66
CA GLN A 35 0.32 2.23 0.66
C GLN A 35 -0.73 1.29 1.26
N VAL A 36 -1.99 1.47 0.88
CA VAL A 36 -3.08 0.61 1.34
C VAL A 36 -3.02 -0.71 0.58
N ALA A 37 -2.96 -1.82 1.32
CA ALA A 37 -2.94 -3.17 0.77
C ALA A 37 -1.76 -3.48 -0.18
N CYS A 38 -0.58 -2.89 0.06
CA CYS A 38 0.65 -3.30 -0.62
C CYS A 38 1.06 -4.74 -0.22
N LEU A 39 0.97 -5.68 -1.16
CA LEU A 39 1.22 -7.10 -0.88
C LEU A 39 2.69 -7.39 -0.58
N GLU A 40 3.61 -6.69 -1.24
CA GLU A 40 5.04 -6.81 -1.00
C GLU A 40 5.42 -6.38 0.42
N GLU A 41 4.83 -5.29 0.92
CA GLU A 41 5.03 -4.82 2.28
C GLU A 41 4.48 -5.80 3.31
N ILE A 42 3.24 -6.28 3.10
CA ILE A 42 2.63 -7.30 3.98
C ILE A 42 3.51 -8.56 4.01
N ALA A 43 3.97 -9.02 2.86
CA ALA A 43 4.84 -10.19 2.75
C ALA A 43 6.20 -9.97 3.42
N PHE A 44 6.78 -8.77 3.29
CA PHE A 44 8.06 -8.44 3.90
C PHE A 44 7.95 -8.34 5.42
N SER A 45 6.94 -7.63 5.94
CA SER A 45 6.66 -7.50 7.39
C SER A 45 6.33 -8.84 8.04
N ASN A 46 5.67 -9.75 7.32
CA ASN A 46 5.42 -11.12 7.79
C ASN A 46 6.61 -12.08 7.58
N GLY A 47 7.72 -11.64 6.98
CA GLY A 47 8.90 -12.46 6.73
C GLY A 47 8.74 -13.52 5.63
N TRP A 48 7.71 -13.41 4.78
CA TRP A 48 7.48 -14.33 3.66
C TRP A 48 8.46 -14.09 2.50
N ILE A 49 8.99 -12.88 2.38
CA ILE A 49 10.01 -12.51 1.40
C ILE A 49 11.21 -11.86 2.09
N SER A 50 12.40 -12.04 1.51
CA SER A 50 13.61 -11.37 1.99
C SER A 50 13.70 -9.94 1.49
N LYS A 51 14.55 -9.13 2.16
CA LYS A 51 14.90 -7.77 1.71
C LYS A 51 15.42 -7.76 0.27
N ASP A 52 16.24 -8.74 -0.13
CA ASP A 52 16.72 -8.86 -1.51
C ASP A 52 15.58 -9.11 -2.51
N ALA A 53 14.59 -9.91 -2.14
CA ALA A 53 13.42 -10.14 -2.98
C ALA A 53 12.60 -8.86 -3.17
N LEU A 54 12.40 -8.10 -2.08
CA LEU A 54 11.74 -6.80 -2.11
C LEU A 54 12.50 -5.80 -2.99
N LEU A 55 13.82 -5.70 -2.84
CA LEU A 55 14.66 -4.81 -3.65
C LEU A 55 14.66 -5.17 -5.14
N ARG A 56 14.65 -6.46 -5.48
CA ARG A 56 14.49 -6.89 -6.89
C ARG A 56 13.17 -6.45 -7.49
N GLN A 57 12.09 -6.50 -6.71
CA GLN A 57 10.78 -6.03 -7.15
C GLN A 57 10.74 -4.50 -7.28
N ALA A 58 11.35 -3.79 -6.32
CA ALA A 58 11.51 -2.34 -6.36
C ALA A 58 12.27 -1.88 -7.62
N ASP A 59 13.35 -2.58 -8.02
CA ASP A 59 14.10 -2.21 -9.22
C ASP A 59 13.31 -2.42 -10.52
N LYS A 60 12.49 -3.47 -10.61
CA LYS A 60 11.59 -3.69 -11.76
C LYS A 60 10.59 -2.54 -11.92
N LEU A 61 10.12 -1.99 -10.81
CA LEU A 61 9.09 -0.96 -10.76
C LEU A 61 9.66 0.46 -10.55
N LYS A 62 10.99 0.64 -10.59
CA LYS A 62 11.69 1.90 -10.23
C LYS A 62 11.22 3.16 -10.96
N LYS A 63 10.53 3.00 -12.09
CA LYS A 63 10.03 4.11 -12.91
C LYS A 63 8.77 4.77 -12.33
N ASN A 64 8.07 4.14 -11.39
CA ASN A 64 6.85 4.68 -10.79
C ASN A 64 6.98 4.89 -9.27
N ALA A 65 5.96 5.50 -8.66
CA ALA A 65 5.91 5.78 -7.23
C ALA A 65 5.97 4.49 -6.38
N HIS A 66 5.33 3.42 -6.85
CA HIS A 66 5.29 2.13 -6.16
C HIS A 66 6.68 1.51 -6.02
N GLY A 67 7.51 1.49 -7.09
CA GLY A 67 8.89 1.01 -6.98
C GLY A 67 9.76 1.83 -6.03
N LYS A 68 9.52 3.14 -5.94
CA LYS A 68 10.20 4.01 -4.95
C LYS A 68 9.78 3.67 -3.53
N TYR A 69 8.49 3.40 -3.31
CA TYR A 69 7.95 2.97 -2.02
C TYR A 69 8.55 1.63 -1.55
N LEU A 70 8.58 0.62 -2.42
CA LEU A 70 9.19 -0.68 -2.08
C LEU A 70 10.67 -0.55 -1.71
N LYS A 71 11.38 0.37 -2.37
CA LYS A 71 12.77 0.67 -2.05
C LYS A 71 12.91 1.33 -0.68
N SER A 72 12.08 2.32 -0.35
CA SER A 72 12.13 3.00 0.95
C SER A 72 11.83 2.03 2.10
N LEU A 73 10.88 1.10 1.92
CA LEU A 73 10.60 0.03 2.88
C LEU A 73 11.83 -0.85 3.15
N ALA A 74 12.53 -1.28 2.09
CA ALA A 74 13.74 -2.09 2.23
C ALA A 74 14.89 -1.33 2.93
N GLU A 75 14.97 -0.02 2.74
CA GLU A 75 16.01 0.85 3.31
C GLU A 75 15.74 1.24 4.77
N GLY A 76 14.57 0.88 5.32
CA GLY A 76 14.21 1.19 6.71
C GLY A 76 13.77 2.64 6.91
N ALA A 77 13.20 3.26 5.86
CA ALA A 77 12.45 4.50 6.05
C ALA A 77 11.32 4.27 7.07
N PRO A 78 10.99 5.26 7.91
CA PRO A 78 9.87 5.18 8.84
C PRO A 78 8.54 4.93 8.15
#